data_AF-A0A2P4X4X2-F1
#
_entry.id   AF-A0A2P4X4X2-F1
#
_cell.length_a   1.000
_cell.length_b   1.000
_cell.length_c   1.000
_cell.angle_alpha   90.00
_cell.angle_beta   90.00
_cell.angle_gamma   90.00
#
_symmetry.space_group_name_H-M   'P 1'
#
loop_
_entity.id
_entity.type
_entity.pdbx_description
1 polymer ?
#
loop_
_entity_poly.entity_id
_entity_poly.type
_entity_poly.pdbx_seq_one_letter_code
_entity_poly.pdbx_strand_id
1 'polypeptide(L)'
;MDRALIELKKQQKEKTKNGSGPRCSYPMISFADLQEVAFQLFMDTGAHTKFTSDLEAMAEYVALLTREFVEAASRPTALEEVLESVPRYNSFRVTHSGATVSMCANAWLRMIQVIPGVSEDKAQCLLDHFPTFNSLMCAYRDPTLSRAQKEDLVADKLHDARIQRALSKRIYAVFCEEDPDALI
;
A
#
# COMPACT_ATOMS: atom_id res chain seq x y z
N MET A 1 6.57 41.43 1.07
CA MET A 1 7.34 41.97 2.22
C MET A 1 6.57 41.64 3.49
N ASP A 2 7.03 40.63 4.22
CA ASP A 2 6.29 39.94 5.28
C ASP A 2 5.98 40.79 6.50
N ARG A 3 4.72 40.72 6.93
CA ARG A 3 4.23 41.35 8.17
C ARG A 3 4.97 40.80 9.40
N ALA A 4 5.39 39.54 9.37
CA ALA A 4 6.17 38.89 10.42
C ALA A 4 7.56 39.55 10.62
N LEU A 5 8.26 39.87 9.52
CA LEU A 5 9.56 40.57 9.58
C LEU A 5 9.42 42.01 10.10
N ILE A 6 8.29 42.66 9.85
CA ILE A 6 7.99 44.01 10.34
C ILE A 6 7.69 43.99 11.84
N GLU A 7 6.91 43.02 12.32
CA GLU A 7 6.65 42.85 13.76
C GLU A 7 7.90 42.48 14.55
N LEU A 8 8.75 41.62 13.99
CA LEU A 8 10.00 41.19 14.63
C LEU A 8 10.99 42.37 14.76
N LYS A 9 11.10 43.24 13.74
CA LYS A 9 11.88 44.50 13.84
C LYS A 9 11.27 45.52 14.81
N LYS A 10 9.95 45.57 14.94
CA LYS A 10 9.25 46.47 15.87
C LYS A 10 9.50 46.07 17.33
N GLN A 11 9.41 44.77 17.64
CA GLN A 11 9.71 44.23 18.96
C GLN A 11 11.19 44.39 19.36
N GLN A 12 12.11 44.29 18.39
CA GLN A 12 13.54 44.54 18.62
C GLN A 12 13.82 46.01 18.98
N LYS A 13 13.12 46.98 18.38
CA LYS A 13 13.25 48.42 18.69
C LYS A 13 12.68 48.80 20.05
N GLU A 14 11.62 48.14 20.50
CA GLU A 14 11.02 48.37 21.83
C GLU A 14 11.89 47.83 22.97
N LYS A 15 12.56 46.68 22.76
CA LYS A 15 13.52 46.11 23.74
C LYS A 15 14.80 46.92 23.91
N THR A 16 15.20 47.75 22.93
CA THR A 16 16.44 48.56 23.04
C THR A 16 16.28 49.79 23.93
N LYS A 17 15.06 50.21 24.28
CA LYS A 17 14.82 51.42 25.09
C LYS A 17 14.86 51.19 26.61
N ASN A 18 14.74 49.96 27.09
CA ASN A 18 14.69 49.67 28.53
C ASN A 18 15.77 48.67 28.96
N GLY A 19 16.92 49.19 29.43
CA GLY A 19 17.64 48.69 30.61
C GLY A 19 18.39 47.34 30.58
N SER A 20 19.72 47.45 30.48
CA SER A 20 20.80 46.73 31.21
C SER A 20 20.97 45.19 31.14
N GLY A 21 22.14 44.77 30.63
CA GLY A 21 22.86 43.53 31.00
C GLY A 21 22.93 42.44 29.93
N PRO A 22 24.11 41.86 29.61
CA PRO A 22 24.25 40.90 28.50
C PRO A 22 23.85 39.50 28.99
N ARG A 23 22.54 39.23 29.02
CA ARG A 23 22.10 37.84 28.88
C ARG A 23 22.15 37.54 27.39
N CYS A 24 23.09 36.70 26.98
CA CYS A 24 23.11 36.11 25.65
C CYS A 24 21.88 35.17 25.54
N SER A 25 20.71 35.79 25.40
CA SER A 25 19.46 35.12 25.12
C SER A 25 19.47 34.86 23.63
N TYR A 26 20.06 33.75 23.21
CA TYR A 26 19.80 33.23 21.88
C TYR A 26 18.28 33.13 21.72
N PRO A 27 17.71 33.58 20.59
CA PRO A 27 16.30 33.38 20.33
C PRO A 27 16.02 31.89 20.47
N MET A 28 15.03 31.51 21.28
CA MET A 28 14.59 30.12 21.38
C MET A 28 14.03 29.72 20.02
N ILE A 29 14.81 28.94 19.28
CA ILE A 29 14.37 28.32 18.03
C ILE A 29 13.39 27.23 18.42
N SER A 30 12.16 27.35 17.93
CA SER A 30 11.14 26.32 18.09
C SER A 30 11.30 25.22 17.05
N PHE A 31 10.65 24.08 17.27
CA PHE A 31 10.61 23.01 16.27
C PHE A 31 9.95 23.47 14.96
N ALA A 32 8.96 24.38 15.03
CA ALA A 32 8.31 24.93 13.86
C ALA A 32 9.30 25.71 12.97
N ASP A 33 10.20 26.48 13.58
CA ASP A 33 11.24 27.22 12.86
C ASP A 33 12.22 26.27 12.16
N LEU A 34 12.60 25.16 12.82
CA LEU A 34 13.46 24.13 12.21
C LEU A 34 12.77 23.42 11.04
N GLN A 35 11.48 23.12 11.17
CA GLN A 35 10.71 22.49 10.11
C GLN A 35 10.54 23.41 8.90
N GLU A 36 10.31 24.70 9.13
CA GLU A 36 10.23 25.71 8.06
C GLU A 36 11.56 25.82 7.31
N VAL A 37 12.68 25.87 8.01
CA VAL A 37 14.02 25.89 7.39
C VAL A 37 14.30 24.60 6.61
N ALA A 38 13.96 23.44 7.16
CA ALA A 38 14.13 22.16 6.45
C ALA A 38 13.28 22.09 5.18
N PHE A 39 12.06 22.59 5.23
CA PHE A 39 11.18 22.66 4.06
C PHE A 39 11.73 23.61 3.00
N GLN A 40 12.18 24.79 3.40
CA GLN A 40 12.81 25.75 2.48
C GLN A 40 14.07 25.16 1.83
N LEU A 41 14.92 24.48 2.60
CA LEU A 41 16.12 23.81 2.11
C LEU A 41 15.77 22.70 1.10
N PHE A 42 14.70 21.94 1.35
CA PHE A 42 14.20 20.96 0.39
C PHE A 42 13.69 21.62 -0.90
N MET A 43 12.93 22.71 -0.80
CA MET A 43 12.43 23.44 -1.97
C MET A 43 13.57 24.02 -2.83
N ASP A 44 14.63 24.52 -2.20
CA ASP A 44 15.72 25.21 -2.89
C ASP A 44 16.76 24.23 -3.46
N THR A 45 16.99 23.09 -2.81
CA THR A 45 18.12 22.20 -3.14
C THR A 45 17.72 20.74 -3.42
N GLY A 46 16.47 20.37 -3.14
CA GLY A 46 16.01 18.97 -3.17
C GLY A 46 16.60 18.10 -2.05
N ALA A 47 17.32 18.69 -1.09
CA ALA A 47 17.95 17.94 -0.01
C ALA A 47 16.93 17.54 1.06
N HIS A 48 16.78 16.23 1.27
CA HIS A 48 15.97 15.68 2.35
C HIS A 48 16.70 15.78 3.69
N THR A 49 15.98 16.24 4.72
CA THR A 49 16.52 16.39 6.08
C THR A 49 15.77 15.48 7.05
N LYS A 50 16.51 14.74 7.89
CA LYS A 50 15.96 13.95 9.00
C LYS A 50 16.56 14.44 10.31
N PHE A 51 15.70 14.82 11.25
CA PHE A 51 16.10 15.15 12.61
C PHE A 51 16.06 13.89 13.50
N THR A 52 17.12 13.65 14.26
CA THR A 52 17.23 12.55 15.22
C THR A 52 17.57 13.11 16.61
N SER A 53 17.00 12.52 17.66
CA SER A 53 17.18 12.95 19.05
C SER A 53 18.42 12.37 19.73
N ASP A 54 18.88 11.23 19.23
CA ASP A 54 19.93 10.41 19.86
C ASP A 54 20.71 9.62 18.80
N LEU A 55 21.79 9.00 19.27
CA LEU A 55 22.74 8.27 18.42
C LEU A 55 22.17 6.94 17.90
N GLU A 56 21.28 6.31 18.66
CA GLU A 56 20.65 5.04 18.27
C GLU A 56 19.69 5.26 17.09
N ALA A 57 18.80 6.25 17.19
CA ALA A 57 17.89 6.65 16.12
C ALA A 57 18.65 7.10 14.85
N MET A 58 19.81 7.74 15.01
CA MET A 58 20.69 8.08 13.88
C MET A 58 21.26 6.83 13.21
N ALA A 59 21.78 5.88 14.00
CA ALA A 59 22.35 4.64 13.48
C ALA A 59 21.28 3.79 12.76
N GLU A 60 20.08 3.68 13.32
CA GLU A 60 18.94 3.00 12.69
C GLU A 60 18.57 3.65 11.35
N TYR A 61 18.50 4.98 11.30
CA TYR A 61 18.17 5.69 10.07
C TYR A 61 19.23 5.50 8.98
N VAL A 62 20.52 5.54 9.34
CA VAL A 62 21.62 5.28 8.39
C VAL A 62 21.60 3.83 7.90
N ALA A 63 21.32 2.86 8.77
CA ALA A 63 21.18 1.46 8.40
C ALA A 63 20.01 1.26 7.42
N LEU A 64 18.87 1.91 7.69
CA LEU A 64 17.72 1.90 6.78
C LEU A 64 18.09 2.50 5.42
N LEU A 65 18.66 3.71 5.38
CA LEU A 65 19.09 4.33 4.12
C LEU A 65 20.07 3.45 3.33
N THR A 66 21.01 2.80 4.03
CA THR A 66 21.98 1.90 3.39
C THR A 66 21.27 0.73 2.72
N ARG A 67 20.29 0.12 3.40
CA ARG A 67 19.47 -0.95 2.82
C ARG A 67 18.69 -0.45 1.60
N GLU A 68 17.99 0.67 1.74
CA GLU A 68 17.16 1.23 0.66
C GLU A 68 18.01 1.60 -0.57
N PHE A 69 19.24 2.11 -0.39
CA PHE A 69 20.14 2.38 -1.50
C PHE A 69 20.61 1.11 -2.21
N VAL A 70 20.90 0.05 -1.45
CA VAL A 70 21.27 -1.25 -2.02
C VAL A 70 20.09 -1.83 -2.79
N GLU A 71 18.87 -1.79 -2.23
CA GLU A 71 17.65 -2.25 -2.90
C GLU A 71 17.37 -1.45 -4.17
N ALA A 72 17.41 -0.11 -4.09
CA ALA A 72 17.21 0.78 -5.24
C ALA A 72 18.25 0.54 -6.36
N ALA A 73 19.51 0.31 -6.00
CA ALA A 73 20.57 -0.01 -6.96
C ALA A 73 20.44 -1.42 -7.56
N SER A 74 19.80 -2.34 -6.83
CA SER A 74 19.61 -3.73 -7.24
C SER A 74 18.30 -3.96 -8.00
N ARG A 75 17.40 -2.96 -8.09
CA ARG A 75 16.09 -3.10 -8.74
C ARG A 75 16.23 -3.61 -10.17
N PRO A 76 15.69 -4.79 -10.48
CA PRO A 76 15.57 -5.24 -11.86
C PRO A 76 14.35 -4.57 -12.52
N THR A 77 14.21 -4.77 -13.83
CA THR A 77 13.21 -4.20 -14.76
C THR A 77 11.83 -3.83 -14.18
N ALA A 78 11.17 -2.83 -14.77
CA ALA A 78 9.87 -2.27 -14.39
C ALA A 78 8.75 -3.29 -14.01
N LEU A 79 8.81 -4.52 -14.51
CA LEU A 79 7.89 -5.59 -14.13
C LEU A 79 8.06 -6.04 -12.67
N GLU A 80 9.29 -6.10 -12.17
CA GLU A 80 9.57 -6.49 -10.78
C GLU A 80 9.15 -5.41 -9.79
N GLU A 81 9.27 -4.13 -10.17
CA GLU A 81 8.77 -3.01 -9.37
C GLU A 81 7.24 -3.08 -9.17
N VAL A 82 6.50 -3.46 -10.21
CA VAL A 82 5.05 -3.68 -10.10
C VAL A 82 4.74 -4.83 -9.15
N LEU A 83 5.46 -5.94 -9.24
CA LEU A 83 5.24 -7.12 -8.40
C LEU A 83 5.66 -6.92 -6.94
N GLU A 84 6.71 -6.13 -6.67
CA GLU A 84 7.15 -5.78 -5.32
C GLU A 84 6.22 -4.79 -4.61
N SER A 85 5.54 -3.94 -5.37
CA SER A 85 4.53 -3.01 -4.83
C SER A 85 3.24 -3.70 -4.36
N VAL A 86 3.02 -4.96 -4.75
CA VAL A 86 1.88 -5.76 -4.31
C VAL A 86 2.15 -6.30 -2.89
N PRO A 87 1.23 -6.11 -1.92
CA PRO A 87 1.37 -6.67 -0.59
C PRO A 87 1.71 -8.16 -0.63
N ARG A 88 2.86 -8.53 -0.06
CA ARG A 88 3.25 -9.94 0.05
C ARG A 88 2.28 -10.64 0.98
N TYR A 89 1.43 -11.49 0.42
CA TYR A 89 0.52 -12.32 1.19
C TYR A 89 1.31 -13.39 1.95
N ASN A 90 1.55 -13.15 3.25
CA ASN A 90 2.12 -14.15 4.15
C ASN A 90 1.17 -15.36 4.25
N SER A 91 1.73 -16.57 4.35
CA SER A 91 1.01 -17.85 4.31
C SER A 91 0.04 -18.05 5.47
N PHE A 92 -1.19 -17.56 5.34
CA PHE A 92 -2.32 -18.03 6.12
C PHE A 92 -2.64 -19.48 5.75
N ARG A 93 -2.62 -20.33 6.77
CA ARG A 93 -3.31 -21.62 6.78
C ARG A 93 -4.71 -21.39 7.36
N VAL A 94 -5.64 -22.25 6.92
CA VAL A 94 -6.79 -22.80 7.67
C VAL A 94 -8.12 -22.56 6.93
N THR A 95 -8.69 -23.65 6.40
CA THR A 95 -10.15 -23.74 6.15
C THR A 95 -10.88 -23.56 7.48
N HIS A 96 -12.15 -23.15 7.49
CA HIS A 96 -12.95 -22.92 8.71
C HIS A 96 -12.97 -24.08 9.74
N SER A 97 -12.46 -25.27 9.37
CA SER A 97 -12.32 -26.51 10.15
C SER A 97 -10.93 -26.79 10.75
N GLY A 98 -9.92 -25.91 10.59
CA GLY A 98 -8.58 -26.15 11.16
C GLY A 98 -7.69 -27.10 10.36
N ALA A 99 -8.19 -27.68 9.26
CA ALA A 99 -7.43 -28.63 8.46
C ALA A 99 -6.43 -27.91 7.55
N THR A 100 -5.17 -28.35 7.58
CA THR A 100 -4.12 -27.86 6.68
C THR A 100 -4.24 -28.60 5.35
N VAL A 101 -5.25 -28.24 4.56
CA VAL A 101 -5.52 -28.88 3.27
C VAL A 101 -4.42 -28.46 2.30
N SER A 102 -3.79 -29.46 1.67
CA SER A 102 -2.91 -29.42 0.48
C SER A 102 -2.33 -28.05 0.06
N MET A 103 -1.01 -27.97 -0.14
CA MET A 103 -0.36 -26.81 -0.78
C MET A 103 -1.11 -26.28 -2.02
N CYS A 104 -1.74 -27.17 -2.78
CA CYS A 104 -2.54 -26.81 -3.95
C CYS A 104 -3.82 -26.03 -3.63
N ALA A 105 -4.51 -26.37 -2.52
CA ALA A 105 -5.72 -25.66 -2.08
C ALA A 105 -5.37 -24.24 -1.60
N ASN A 106 -4.27 -24.09 -0.85
CA ASN A 106 -3.78 -22.77 -0.45
C ASN A 106 -3.35 -21.94 -1.65
N ALA A 107 -2.62 -22.53 -2.60
CA ALA A 107 -2.24 -21.83 -3.83
C ALA A 107 -3.48 -21.36 -4.61
N TRP A 108 -4.51 -22.22 -4.72
CA TRP A 108 -5.75 -21.86 -5.39
C TRP A 108 -6.50 -20.73 -4.68
N LEU A 109 -6.63 -20.78 -3.36
CA LEU A 109 -7.22 -19.70 -2.57
C LEU A 109 -6.50 -18.36 -2.81
N ARG A 110 -5.15 -18.37 -2.88
CA ARG A 110 -4.36 -17.16 -3.17
C ARG A 110 -4.56 -16.63 -4.58
N MET A 111 -4.63 -17.51 -5.58
CA MET A 111 -4.94 -17.10 -6.95
C MET A 111 -6.28 -16.36 -7.02
N ILE A 112 -7.29 -16.82 -6.26
CA ILE A 112 -8.59 -16.16 -6.17
C ILE A 112 -8.48 -14.79 -5.46
N GLN A 113 -7.71 -14.67 -4.38
CA GLN A 113 -7.54 -13.43 -3.61
C GLN A 113 -6.86 -12.29 -4.38
N VAL A 114 -6.08 -12.60 -5.43
CA VAL A 114 -5.44 -11.57 -6.26
C VAL A 114 -6.47 -10.84 -7.16
N ILE A 115 -7.66 -11.40 -7.34
CA ILE A 115 -8.72 -10.79 -8.15
C ILE A 115 -9.29 -9.56 -7.42
N PRO A 116 -9.28 -8.35 -8.02
CA PRO A 116 -9.77 -7.14 -7.36
C PRO A 116 -11.20 -7.27 -6.85
N GLY A 117 -11.42 -6.97 -5.57
CA GLY A 117 -12.72 -7.02 -4.91
C GLY A 117 -13.09 -8.38 -4.30
N VAL A 118 -12.19 -9.37 -4.36
CA VAL A 118 -12.32 -10.64 -3.65
C VAL A 118 -11.64 -10.55 -2.29
N SER A 119 -12.43 -10.59 -1.21
CA SER A 119 -11.90 -10.72 0.15
C SER A 119 -11.55 -12.17 0.47
N GLU A 120 -10.87 -12.40 1.60
CA GLU A 120 -10.53 -13.74 2.07
C GLU A 120 -11.78 -14.62 2.25
N ASP A 121 -12.84 -14.11 2.88
CA ASP A 121 -14.10 -14.85 3.07
C ASP A 121 -14.76 -15.24 1.74
N LYS A 122 -14.74 -14.34 0.76
CA LYS A 122 -15.28 -14.61 -0.58
C LYS A 122 -14.46 -15.67 -1.32
N ALA A 123 -13.13 -15.59 -1.18
CA ALA A 123 -12.23 -16.60 -1.75
C ALA A 123 -12.48 -17.97 -1.12
N GLN A 124 -12.68 -18.01 0.20
CA GLN A 124 -12.97 -19.25 0.92
C GLN A 124 -14.32 -19.85 0.48
N CYS A 125 -15.38 -19.04 0.38
CA CYS A 125 -16.65 -19.52 -0.14
C CYS A 125 -16.55 -20.05 -1.57
N LEU A 126 -15.75 -19.41 -2.43
CA LEU A 126 -15.53 -19.91 -3.78
C LEU A 126 -14.76 -21.24 -3.78
N LEU A 127 -13.75 -21.38 -2.90
CA LEU A 127 -13.01 -22.62 -2.69
C LEU A 127 -13.92 -23.76 -2.21
N ASP A 128 -14.87 -23.47 -1.32
CA ASP A 128 -15.81 -24.47 -0.80
C ASP A 128 -16.72 -25.05 -1.91
N HIS A 129 -17.09 -24.24 -2.91
CA HIS A 129 -17.87 -24.67 -4.07
C HIS A 129 -17.00 -25.28 -5.19
N PHE A 130 -15.81 -24.74 -5.38
CA PHE A 130 -14.86 -25.13 -6.42
C PHE A 130 -13.48 -25.38 -5.79
N PRO A 131 -13.27 -26.58 -5.21
CA PRO A 131 -12.08 -26.87 -4.40
C PRO A 131 -10.77 -26.87 -5.18
N THR A 132 -10.84 -26.86 -6.51
CA THR A 132 -9.68 -26.78 -7.40
C THR A 132 -9.94 -25.83 -8.57
N PHE A 133 -8.87 -25.26 -9.11
CA PHE A 133 -8.93 -24.52 -10.38
C PHE A 133 -9.66 -25.32 -11.48
N ASN A 134 -9.33 -26.61 -11.62
CA ASN A 134 -9.95 -27.46 -12.63
C ASN A 134 -11.46 -27.58 -12.45
N SER A 135 -11.96 -27.69 -11.20
CA SER A 135 -13.40 -27.77 -10.95
C SER A 135 -14.16 -26.52 -11.39
N LEU A 136 -13.57 -25.32 -11.20
CA LEU A 136 -14.15 -24.08 -11.70
C LEU A 136 -14.11 -24.03 -13.24
N MET A 137 -12.97 -24.38 -13.83
CA MET A 137 -12.82 -24.36 -15.30
C MET A 137 -13.71 -25.36 -16.01
N CYS A 138 -13.94 -26.54 -15.44
CA CYS A 138 -14.92 -27.49 -15.97
C CYS A 138 -16.33 -26.87 -16.01
N ALA A 139 -16.72 -26.14 -14.97
CA ALA A 139 -18.03 -25.48 -14.93
C ALA A 139 -18.13 -24.31 -15.94
N TYR A 140 -17.06 -23.51 -16.12
CA TYR A 140 -17.03 -22.50 -17.18
C TYR A 140 -16.97 -23.08 -18.60
N ARG A 141 -16.41 -24.27 -18.78
CA ARG A 141 -16.32 -24.94 -20.09
C ARG A 141 -17.57 -25.73 -20.46
N ASP A 142 -18.59 -25.75 -19.62
CA ASP A 142 -19.87 -26.41 -19.94
C ASP A 142 -20.45 -25.83 -21.24
N PRO A 143 -20.65 -26.65 -22.30
CA PRO A 143 -21.17 -26.18 -23.57
C PRO A 143 -22.67 -25.88 -23.53
N THR A 144 -23.38 -26.34 -22.49
CA THR A 144 -24.82 -26.11 -22.33
C THR A 144 -25.15 -24.71 -21.80
N LEU A 145 -24.16 -24.00 -21.25
CA LEU A 145 -24.32 -22.67 -20.70
C LEU A 145 -23.96 -21.58 -21.73
N SER A 146 -24.78 -20.55 -21.80
CA SER A 146 -24.46 -19.33 -22.54
C SER A 146 -23.35 -18.52 -21.85
N ARG A 147 -22.69 -17.62 -22.59
CA ARG A 147 -21.65 -16.72 -22.03
C ARG A 147 -22.18 -15.93 -20.82
N ALA A 148 -23.40 -15.38 -20.91
CA ALA A 148 -24.02 -14.63 -19.80
C ALA A 148 -24.22 -15.48 -18.54
N GLN A 149 -24.58 -16.76 -18.69
CA GLN A 149 -24.71 -17.69 -17.56
C GLN A 149 -23.36 -18.07 -16.96
N LYS A 150 -22.31 -18.17 -17.78
CA LYS A 150 -20.94 -18.40 -17.30
C LYS A 150 -20.41 -17.20 -16.53
N GLU A 151 -20.66 -16.00 -17.04
CA GLU A 151 -20.32 -14.74 -16.40
C GLU A 151 -20.99 -14.57 -15.01
N ASP A 152 -22.22 -15.07 -14.84
CA ASP A 152 -22.96 -15.02 -13.57
C ASP A 152 -22.83 -16.30 -12.72
N LEU A 153 -22.02 -17.29 -13.13
CA LEU A 153 -21.96 -18.64 -12.55
C LEU A 153 -21.62 -18.67 -11.05
N VAL A 154 -20.86 -17.69 -10.58
CA VAL A 154 -20.37 -17.62 -9.18
C VAL A 154 -21.02 -16.48 -8.40
N ALA A 155 -21.98 -15.77 -8.99
CA ALA A 155 -22.56 -14.57 -8.41
C ALA A 155 -23.29 -14.81 -7.09
N ASP A 156 -23.82 -16.02 -6.87
CA ASP A 156 -24.54 -16.47 -5.67
C ASP A 156 -23.67 -17.28 -4.70
N LYS A 157 -22.38 -17.48 -5.01
CA LYS A 157 -21.45 -18.35 -4.25
C LYS A 157 -20.42 -17.56 -3.42
N LEU A 158 -20.60 -16.25 -3.26
CA LEU A 158 -19.62 -15.32 -2.71
C LEU A 158 -20.07 -14.71 -1.38
N HIS A 159 -20.22 -15.55 -0.33
CA HIS A 159 -20.47 -15.24 1.11
C HIS A 159 -21.57 -14.20 1.48
N ASP A 160 -22.18 -13.53 0.52
CA ASP A 160 -23.04 -12.36 0.72
C ASP A 160 -24.51 -12.73 0.45
N ALA A 161 -25.43 -12.12 1.20
CA ALA A 161 -26.86 -12.28 0.97
C ALA A 161 -27.30 -11.67 -0.37
N ARG A 162 -26.46 -10.80 -0.96
CA ARG A 162 -26.71 -10.17 -2.27
C ARG A 162 -25.92 -10.87 -3.37
N ILE A 163 -26.59 -11.09 -4.51
CA ILE A 163 -25.96 -11.62 -5.73
C ILE A 163 -24.89 -10.63 -6.23
N GLN A 164 -23.64 -11.08 -6.36
CA GLN A 164 -22.49 -10.27 -6.74
C GLN A 164 -22.13 -10.44 -8.23
N ARG A 165 -23.06 -10.11 -9.14
CA ARG A 165 -22.86 -10.29 -10.60
C ARG A 165 -21.63 -9.58 -11.16
N ALA A 166 -21.37 -8.35 -10.71
CA ALA A 166 -20.20 -7.60 -11.16
C ALA A 166 -18.87 -8.29 -10.79
N LEU A 167 -18.81 -8.89 -9.59
CA LEU A 167 -17.62 -9.63 -9.16
C LEU A 167 -17.52 -10.98 -9.89
N SER A 168 -18.64 -11.66 -10.10
CA SER A 168 -18.70 -12.90 -10.89
C SER A 168 -18.17 -12.70 -12.31
N LYS A 169 -18.61 -11.64 -13.00
CA LYS A 169 -18.12 -11.27 -14.33
C LYS A 169 -16.62 -11.03 -14.35
N ARG A 170 -16.10 -10.33 -13.35
CA ARG A 170 -14.66 -10.07 -13.21
C ARG A 170 -13.88 -11.37 -13.00
N ILE A 171 -14.37 -12.27 -12.14
CA ILE A 171 -13.75 -13.58 -11.92
C ILE A 171 -13.75 -14.39 -13.23
N TYR A 172 -14.86 -14.41 -13.97
CA TYR A 172 -14.93 -15.06 -15.27
C TYR A 172 -13.90 -14.48 -16.25
N ALA A 173 -13.84 -13.16 -16.37
CA ALA A 173 -12.93 -12.49 -17.31
C ALA A 173 -11.46 -12.80 -17.00
N VAL A 174 -11.05 -12.80 -15.73
CA VAL A 174 -9.67 -13.16 -15.32
C VAL A 174 -9.24 -14.57 -15.80
N PHE A 175 -10.17 -15.52 -15.85
CA PHE A 175 -9.84 -16.92 -16.19
C PHE A 175 -10.17 -17.32 -17.63
N CYS A 176 -11.07 -16.60 -18.30
CA CYS A 176 -11.65 -17.02 -19.57
C CYS A 176 -11.52 -15.98 -20.69
N GLU A 177 -11.14 -14.73 -20.40
CA GLU A 177 -10.89 -13.74 -21.45
C GLU A 177 -9.54 -14.05 -22.12
N GLU A 178 -9.55 -14.07 -23.46
CA GLU A 178 -8.36 -14.40 -24.26
C GLU A 178 -7.51 -13.16 -24.56
N ASP A 179 -8.13 -11.98 -24.48
CA ASP A 179 -7.47 -10.68 -24.67
C ASP A 179 -6.85 -10.20 -23.34
N PRO A 180 -5.51 -10.15 -23.22
CA PRO A 180 -4.85 -9.69 -22.00
C PRO A 180 -5.10 -8.21 -21.70
N ASP A 181 -5.40 -7.39 -22.71
CA ASP A 181 -5.61 -5.95 -22.55
C ASP A 181 -7.06 -5.62 -22.11
N ALA A 182 -7.98 -6.59 -22.17
CA ALA A 182 -9.37 -6.41 -21.76
C ALA A 182 -9.55 -6.28 -20.23
N LEU A 183 -8.52 -6.61 -19.46
CA LEU A 183 -8.53 -6.64 -17.99
C LEU A 183 -7.73 -5.53 -17.32
N ILE A 184 -7.08 -4.66 -18.10
CA ILE A 184 -6.30 -3.50 -17.63
C ILE A 184 -7.22 -2.31 -17.33
#